data_AF-A0A924TCJ7-F1
#
_entry.id   AF-A0A924TCJ7-F1
#
_cell.length_a   1.000
_cell.length_b   1.000
_cell.length_c   1.000
_cell.angle_alpha   90.00
_cell.angle_beta   90.00
_cell.angle_gamma   90.00
#
_symmetry.space_group_name_H-M   'P 1'
#
loop_
_entity.id
_entity.type
_entity.pdbx_description
1 polymer ?
#
loop_
_entity_poly.entity_id
_entity_poly.type
_entity_poly.pdbx_seq_one_letter_code
_entity_poly.pdbx_strand_id
1 'polypeptide(L)'
;MDSRPDEAVVALHNNRGGAYSVRSYQPGAAMAADGQALAIGASAAPEDFFLVTCRSLFEPLREAGFNAVWQSDAAEDDGSLSIHFQRARRAYVNVEAHFDHLEEQRRMLAAVAAMAAAAAAVSPAETAPGRFCP
;
A
#
# COMPACT_ATOMS: atom_id res chain seq x y z
N MET A 1 -21.95 -14.72 -5.91
CA MET A 1 -21.16 -13.74 -5.13
C MET A 1 -20.90 -12.59 -6.06
N ASP A 2 -21.49 -11.45 -5.76
CA ASP A 2 -21.33 -10.21 -6.53
C ASP A 2 -19.91 -9.68 -6.24
N SER A 3 -18.95 -10.09 -7.07
CA SER A 3 -17.54 -9.76 -6.91
C SER A 3 -17.35 -8.32 -7.39
N ARG A 4 -17.32 -7.35 -6.48
CA ARG A 4 -16.90 -5.97 -6.78
C ARG A 4 -15.42 -6.01 -7.19
N PRO A 5 -15.08 -5.97 -8.50
CA PRO A 5 -13.73 -6.27 -8.96
C PRO A 5 -12.74 -5.15 -8.62
N ASP A 6 -13.26 -3.93 -8.46
CA ASP A 6 -12.51 -2.68 -8.43
C ASP A 6 -12.26 -2.12 -7.01
N GLU A 7 -12.61 -2.88 -5.97
CA GLU A 7 -12.36 -2.45 -4.58
C GLU A 7 -10.98 -2.90 -4.09
N ALA A 8 -10.28 -1.97 -3.45
CA ALA A 8 -9.02 -2.25 -2.79
C ALA A 8 -9.26 -3.15 -1.56
N VAL A 9 -8.47 -4.21 -1.43
CA VAL A 9 -8.36 -4.93 -0.15
C VAL A 9 -7.32 -4.25 0.71
N VAL A 10 -7.67 -4.01 1.98
CA VAL A 10 -6.77 -3.41 2.97
C VAL A 10 -6.45 -4.47 4.03
N ALA A 11 -5.17 -4.80 4.17
CA ALA A 11 -4.65 -5.63 5.24
C ALA A 11 -3.96 -4.75 6.28
N LEU A 12 -4.10 -5.09 7.57
CA LEU A 12 -3.48 -4.38 8.67
C LEU A 12 -2.56 -5.32 9.44
N HIS A 13 -1.31 -4.92 9.58
CA HIS A 13 -0.26 -5.64 10.27
C HIS A 13 0.35 -4.76 11.35
N ASN A 14 0.69 -5.39 12.48
CA ASN A 14 1.48 -4.76 13.53
C ASN A 14 2.84 -5.44 13.54
N ASN A 15 3.89 -4.70 13.18
CA ASN A 15 5.25 -5.20 13.23
C ASN A 15 5.94 -4.74 14.53
N ARG A 16 6.97 -5.47 14.98
CA ARG A 16 7.85 -5.03 16.07
C ARG A 16 9.17 -4.61 15.45
N GLY A 17 9.79 -3.55 15.98
CA GLY A 17 11.01 -2.97 15.42
C GLY A 17 12.12 -3.97 15.13
N GLY A 18 12.84 -3.73 14.03
CA GLY A 18 14.13 -4.37 13.72
C GLY A 18 14.18 -5.32 12.52
N ALA A 19 13.06 -5.66 11.87
CA ALA A 19 13.09 -6.63 10.76
C ALA A 19 12.47 -6.12 9.44
N TYR A 20 11.31 -5.46 9.48
CA TYR A 20 10.57 -5.06 8.28
C TYR A 20 10.13 -3.60 8.36
N SER A 21 10.46 -2.82 7.35
CA SER A 21 10.21 -1.38 7.29
C SER A 21 10.28 -0.89 5.85
N VAL A 22 9.90 0.37 5.59
CA VAL A 22 10.12 1.02 4.28
C VAL A 22 11.59 0.99 3.85
N ARG A 23 12.53 0.94 4.80
CA ARG A 23 13.98 0.88 4.52
C ARG A 23 14.41 -0.45 3.94
N SER A 24 13.63 -1.52 4.13
CA SER A 24 13.92 -2.84 3.53
C SER A 24 13.96 -2.80 2.00
N TYR A 25 13.33 -1.79 1.40
CA TYR A 25 13.26 -1.58 -0.04
C TYR A 25 14.24 -0.54 -0.58
N GLN A 26 15.01 0.15 0.28
CA GLN A 26 15.98 1.14 -0.20
C GLN A 26 17.07 0.52 -1.10
N PRO A 27 17.68 1.30 -2.00
CA PRO A 27 18.79 0.81 -2.82
C PRO A 27 19.88 0.14 -1.97
N GLY A 28 20.20 -1.12 -2.29
CA GLY A 28 21.19 -1.93 -1.57
C GLY A 28 20.64 -2.72 -0.38
N ALA A 29 19.36 -2.57 -0.02
CA ALA A 29 18.69 -3.41 0.97
C ALA A 29 18.16 -4.73 0.35
N ALA A 30 17.78 -5.67 1.20
CA ALA A 30 17.39 -7.03 0.78
C ALA A 30 16.20 -7.06 -0.20
N MET A 31 15.24 -6.14 -0.07
CA MET A 31 14.01 -6.10 -0.87
C MET A 31 14.04 -4.96 -1.90
N ALA A 32 15.22 -4.45 -2.26
CA ALA A 32 15.34 -3.30 -3.16
C ALA A 32 14.69 -3.55 -4.54
N ALA A 33 14.70 -4.79 -5.02
CA ALA A 33 14.11 -5.16 -6.31
C ALA A 33 12.58 -5.32 -6.26
N ASP A 34 12.01 -5.50 -5.06
CA ASP A 34 10.57 -5.72 -4.86
C ASP A 34 9.77 -4.41 -4.85
N GLY A 35 10.46 -3.27 -4.73
CA GLY A 35 9.86 -1.93 -4.81
C GLY A 35 10.08 -1.28 -6.17
N GLN A 36 8.99 -0.96 -6.87
CA GLN A 36 9.01 -0.12 -8.08
C GLN A 36 9.32 1.34 -7.77
N ALA A 37 8.78 1.86 -6.66
CA ALA A 37 9.00 3.22 -6.19
C ALA A 37 8.85 3.29 -4.67
N LEU A 38 9.53 4.27 -4.06
CA LEU A 38 9.55 4.48 -2.61
C LEU A 38 9.23 5.93 -2.28
N ALA A 39 8.42 6.11 -1.25
CA ALA A 39 8.20 7.36 -0.55
C ALA A 39 8.67 7.19 0.88
N ILE A 40 9.51 8.11 1.37
CA ILE A 40 9.94 8.13 2.76
C ILE A 40 9.52 9.48 3.33
N GLY A 41 8.53 9.45 4.23
CA GLY A 41 8.04 10.63 4.93
C GLY A 41 9.07 11.12 5.94
N ALA A 42 9.29 12.43 5.99
CA ALA A 42 10.35 13.04 6.82
C ALA A 42 10.19 12.78 8.34
N SER A 43 8.97 12.51 8.81
CA SER A 43 8.63 12.39 10.23
C SER A 43 8.05 11.02 10.62
N ALA A 44 7.94 10.08 9.69
CA ALA A 44 7.33 8.78 9.94
C ALA A 44 8.36 7.76 10.44
N ALA A 45 8.01 6.94 11.44
CA ALA A 45 8.85 5.82 11.82
C ALA A 45 8.98 4.87 10.62
N PRO A 46 10.17 4.33 10.30
CA PRO A 46 10.36 3.48 9.13
C PRO A 46 9.42 2.27 9.07
N GLU A 47 9.04 1.76 10.23
CA GLU A 47 8.15 0.62 10.44
C GLU A 47 6.67 0.94 10.19
N ASP A 48 6.31 2.22 10.21
CA ASP A 48 4.98 2.73 9.84
C ASP A 48 4.99 3.04 8.34
N PHE A 49 4.52 2.13 7.51
CA PHE A 49 4.50 2.32 6.06
C PHE A 49 3.38 1.54 5.36
N PHE A 50 3.14 1.93 4.11
CA PHE A 50 2.24 1.20 3.23
C PHE A 50 3.03 0.40 2.20
N LEU A 51 2.57 -0.81 1.88
CA LEU A 51 2.91 -1.47 0.62
C LEU A 51 1.65 -1.53 -0.25
N VAL A 52 1.75 -1.08 -1.50
CA VAL A 52 0.62 -1.01 -2.42
C VAL A 52 0.96 -1.58 -3.78
N THR A 53 -0.03 -2.18 -4.45
CA THR A 53 0.15 -2.81 -5.77
C THR A 53 -0.06 -1.84 -6.93
N CYS A 54 -0.78 -0.74 -6.70
CA CYS A 54 -1.12 0.22 -7.76
C CYS A 54 -0.50 1.59 -7.54
N ARG A 55 -0.07 2.24 -8.63
CA ARG A 55 0.41 3.62 -8.62
C ARG A 55 -0.60 4.63 -8.07
N SER A 56 -1.88 4.48 -8.40
CA SER A 56 -2.93 5.39 -7.95
C SER A 56 -3.17 5.35 -6.43
N LEU A 57 -2.71 4.29 -5.76
CA LEU A 57 -2.67 4.20 -4.30
C LEU A 57 -1.38 4.84 -3.76
N PHE A 58 -0.26 4.64 -4.44
CA PHE A 58 1.04 5.15 -4.03
C PHE A 58 1.14 6.68 -4.05
N GLU A 59 0.71 7.32 -5.13
CA GLU A 59 0.91 8.77 -5.33
C GLU A 59 0.21 9.61 -4.23
N PRO A 60 -1.06 9.37 -3.85
CA PRO A 60 -1.71 10.10 -2.77
C PRO A 60 -1.05 9.88 -1.40
N LEU A 61 -0.58 8.66 -1.12
CA LEU A 61 0.12 8.35 0.13
C LEU A 61 1.45 9.09 0.23
N ARG A 62 2.21 9.14 -0.88
CA ARG A 62 3.44 9.93 -0.99
C ARG A 62 3.16 11.41 -0.76
N GLU A 63 2.15 11.96 -1.43
CA GLU A 63 1.77 13.38 -1.32
C GLU A 63 1.30 13.75 0.09
N ALA A 64 0.63 12.82 0.78
CA ALA A 64 0.26 12.96 2.19
C ALA A 64 1.43 12.75 3.17
N GLY A 65 2.65 12.51 2.68
CA GLY A 65 3.87 12.42 3.48
C GLY A 65 4.03 11.11 4.25
N PHE A 66 3.34 10.04 3.85
CA PHE A 66 3.53 8.72 4.44
C PHE A 66 4.74 8.00 3.84
N ASN A 67 5.29 7.05 4.60
CA ASN A 67 6.16 6.03 4.02
C ASN A 67 5.31 5.10 3.16
N ALA A 68 5.73 4.87 1.92
CA ALA A 68 5.02 3.97 1.01
C ALA A 68 5.98 3.26 0.06
N VAL A 69 5.63 2.04 -0.30
CA VAL A 69 6.28 1.21 -1.30
C VAL A 69 5.25 0.91 -2.37
N TRP A 70 5.52 1.31 -3.61
CA TRP A 70 4.82 0.74 -4.75
C TRP A 70 5.52 -0.55 -5.13
N GLN A 71 4.83 -1.69 -5.00
CA GLN A 71 5.38 -2.99 -5.30
C GLN A 71 5.71 -3.14 -6.80
N SER A 72 6.84 -3.77 -7.08
CA SER A 72 7.31 -4.13 -8.42
C SER A 72 6.50 -5.27 -9.03
N ASP A 73 6.27 -5.22 -10.34
CA ASP A 73 5.74 -6.36 -11.10
C ASP A 73 6.68 -7.57 -11.08
N ALA A 74 7.96 -7.34 -10.79
CA ALA A 74 9.00 -8.36 -10.68
C ALA A 74 9.31 -8.75 -9.23
N ALA A 75 8.50 -8.31 -8.25
CA ALA A 75 8.69 -8.67 -6.86
C ALA A 75 8.72 -10.19 -6.66
N GLU A 76 9.59 -10.67 -5.76
CA GLU A 76 9.72 -12.09 -5.45
C GLU A 76 8.40 -12.68 -4.97
N ASP A 77 8.04 -13.86 -5.47
CA ASP A 77 6.84 -14.58 -5.04
C ASP A 77 7.07 -15.29 -3.71
N ASP A 78 6.83 -14.56 -2.63
CA ASP A 78 6.91 -15.04 -1.25
C ASP A 78 5.58 -15.67 -0.75
N GLY A 79 4.58 -15.82 -1.62
CA GLY A 79 3.26 -16.31 -1.28
C GLY A 79 2.36 -15.31 -0.53
N SER A 80 2.79 -14.05 -0.39
CA SER A 80 2.00 -13.01 0.26
C SER A 80 0.72 -12.64 -0.52
N LEU A 81 -0.25 -12.07 0.21
CA LEU A 81 -1.49 -11.59 -0.39
C LEU A 81 -1.23 -10.45 -1.38
N SER A 82 -0.19 -9.63 -1.18
CA SER A 82 0.17 -8.57 -2.13
C SER A 82 0.61 -9.14 -3.48
N ILE A 83 1.38 -10.23 -3.51
CA ILE A 83 1.78 -10.90 -4.75
C ILE A 83 0.55 -11.42 -5.52
N HIS A 84 -0.41 -12.02 -4.82
CA HIS A 84 -1.66 -12.47 -5.44
C HIS A 84 -2.41 -11.30 -6.12
N PHE A 85 -2.54 -10.17 -5.42
CA PHE A 85 -3.23 -8.99 -5.95
C PHE A 85 -2.44 -8.27 -7.05
N GLN A 86 -1.11 -8.20 -6.95
CA GLN A 86 -0.23 -7.65 -7.98
C GLN A 86 -0.42 -8.42 -9.30
N ARG A 87 -0.34 -9.76 -9.26
CA ARG A 87 -0.50 -10.62 -10.44
C ARG A 87 -1.89 -10.54 -11.04
N ALA A 88 -2.91 -10.34 -10.21
CA ALA A 88 -4.28 -10.11 -10.66
C ALA A 88 -4.52 -8.68 -11.19
N ARG A 89 -3.53 -7.77 -11.09
CA ARG A 89 -3.66 -6.33 -11.37
C ARG A 89 -4.81 -5.69 -10.59
N ARG A 90 -4.91 -6.03 -9.31
CA ARG A 90 -5.95 -5.56 -8.40
C ARG A 90 -5.36 -4.72 -7.28
N ALA A 91 -6.14 -3.75 -6.82
CA ALA A 91 -5.75 -2.90 -5.71
C ALA A 91 -5.63 -3.67 -4.40
N TYR A 92 -4.49 -3.46 -3.77
CA TYR A 92 -4.18 -3.97 -2.46
C TYR A 92 -3.36 -2.94 -1.69
N VAL A 93 -3.66 -2.80 -0.41
CA VAL A 93 -2.94 -1.96 0.54
C VAL A 93 -2.57 -2.82 1.73
N ASN A 94 -1.29 -2.99 1.98
CA ASN A 94 -0.78 -3.45 3.26
C ASN A 94 -0.46 -2.24 4.13
N VAL A 95 -1.07 -2.17 5.32
CA VAL A 95 -0.77 -1.19 6.35
C VAL A 95 0.13 -1.86 7.38
N GLU A 96 1.40 -1.52 7.35
CA GLU A 96 2.39 -1.96 8.33
C GLU A 96 2.54 -0.86 9.38
N ALA A 97 2.09 -1.13 10.61
CA ALA A 97 2.22 -0.20 11.73
C ALA A 97 3.14 -0.79 12.80
N HIS A 98 3.99 0.03 13.39
CA HIS A 98 4.80 -0.38 14.52
C HIS A 98 3.91 -0.67 15.74
N PHE A 99 4.28 -1.70 16.50
CA PHE A 99 3.63 -2.04 17.75
C PHE A 99 3.63 -0.83 18.71
N ASP A 100 2.52 -0.59 19.40
CA ASP A 100 2.29 0.59 20.26
C ASP A 100 2.15 1.95 19.55
N HIS A 101 2.16 2.02 18.21
CA HIS A 101 1.90 3.26 17.46
C HIS A 101 0.41 3.44 17.10
N LEU A 102 -0.50 3.34 18.08
CA LEU A 102 -1.95 3.35 17.83
C LEU A 102 -2.46 4.61 17.10
N GLU A 103 -1.97 5.79 17.48
CA GLU A 103 -2.40 7.05 16.87
C GLU A 103 -1.95 7.17 15.41
N GLU A 104 -0.73 6.70 15.11
CA GLU A 104 -0.23 6.66 13.74
C GLU A 104 -1.00 5.64 12.91
N GLN A 105 -1.27 4.44 13.44
CA GLN A 105 -2.12 3.46 12.79
C GLN A 105 -3.52 4.02 12.47
N ARG A 106 -4.13 4.76 13.39
CA ARG A 106 -5.43 5.43 13.14
C ARG A 106 -5.32 6.45 12.01
N ARG A 107 -4.24 7.23 11.97
CA ARG A 107 -3.97 8.19 10.89
C ARG A 107 -3.81 7.50 9.54
N MET A 108 -3.08 6.38 9.51
CA MET A 108 -2.86 5.57 8.32
C MET A 108 -4.18 4.97 7.79
N LEU A 109 -4.98 4.35 8.66
CA LEU A 109 -6.28 3.77 8.29
C LEU A 109 -7.27 4.84 7.81
N ALA A 110 -7.28 6.02 8.46
CA ALA A 110 -8.12 7.12 8.03
C ALA A 110 -7.75 7.62 6.62
N ALA A 111 -6.46 7.66 6.28
CA ALA A 111 -6.01 8.04 4.93
C ALA A 111 -6.52 7.05 3.87
N VAL A 112 -6.36 5.74 4.11
CA VAL A 112 -6.84 4.70 3.16
C VAL A 112 -8.36 4.70 3.05
N ALA A 113 -9.08 4.88 4.17
CA ALA A 113 -10.54 4.98 4.16
C ALA A 113 -11.02 6.20 3.37
N ALA A 114 -10.36 7.35 3.51
CA ALA A 114 -10.67 8.55 2.72
C ALA A 114 -10.43 8.33 1.23
N MET A 115 -9.35 7.63 0.85
CA MET A 115 -9.08 7.26 -0.55
C MET A 115 -10.16 6.32 -1.10
N ALA A 116 -10.59 5.32 -0.32
CA ALA A 116 -11.66 4.40 -0.70
C ALA A 116 -13.01 5.12 -0.86
N ALA A 117 -13.33 6.06 0.03
CA ALA A 117 -14.55 6.87 -0.07
C ALA A 117 -14.52 7.82 -1.26
N ALA A 118 -13.40 8.51 -1.50
CA ALA A 118 -13.20 9.35 -2.68
C ALA A 118 -13.30 8.54 -3.96
N ALA A 119 -12.84 7.28 -3.94
CA ALA A 119 -13.08 6.37 -5.02
C ALA A 119 -14.60 6.13 -5.20
N ALA A 120 -15.30 5.64 -4.18
CA ALA A 120 -16.74 5.36 -4.28
C ALA A 120 -17.62 6.54 -4.77
N ALA A 121 -17.17 7.79 -4.58
CA ALA A 121 -17.88 9.00 -5.00
C ALA A 121 -17.83 9.32 -6.51
N VAL A 122 -16.94 8.69 -7.29
CA VAL A 122 -16.90 8.85 -8.76
C VAL A 122 -17.94 7.93 -9.40
N SER A 123 -18.72 8.47 -10.34
CA SER A 123 -19.90 7.81 -10.90
C SER A 123 -19.60 6.43 -11.51
N PRO A 124 -20.47 5.40 -11.32
CA PRO A 124 -20.27 4.06 -11.89
C PRO A 124 -20.17 4.03 -13.44
N ALA A 125 -20.66 5.07 -14.10
CA ALA A 125 -20.57 5.21 -15.56
C ALA A 125 -19.16 5.61 -16.05
N GLU A 126 -18.29 6.07 -15.15
CA GLU A 126 -16.89 6.46 -15.45
C GLU A 126 -15.86 5.48 -14.89
N THR A 127 -16.30 4.44 -14.16
CA THR A 127 -15.39 3.42 -13.61
C THR A 127 -15.06 2.37 -14.66
N ALA A 128 -13.87 2.50 -15.27
CA ALA A 128 -13.26 1.44 -16.04
C ALA A 128 -12.80 0.28 -15.11
N PRO A 129 -12.78 -0.97 -15.60
CA PRO A 129 -12.15 -2.08 -14.87
C PRO A 129 -10.69 -1.75 -14.55
N GLY A 130 -10.25 -2.06 -13.34
CA GLY A 130 -8.87 -1.75 -12.92
C GLY A 130 -8.69 -0.30 -12.47
N ARG A 131 -9.75 0.31 -11.95
CA ARG A 131 -9.78 1.70 -11.46
C ARG A 131 -8.52 2.18 -10.73
N PHE A 132 -7.96 1.33 -9.87
CA PHE A 132 -6.72 1.65 -9.16
C PHE A 132 -5.47 1.21 -9.92
N CYS A 133 -5.51 0.08 -10.62
CA CYS A 133 -4.39 -0.53 -11.35
C CYS A 133 -4.66 -0.49 -12.88
N PRO A 134 -4.58 0.69 -13.53
CA PRO A 134 -4.67 0.80 -14.98
C PRO A 134 -3.42 0.24 -15.70
#